data_AF-A0A7K4JUV8-F1
#
_entry.id   AF-A0A7K4JUV8-F1
#
_cell.length_a   1.000
_cell.length_b   1.000
_cell.length_c   1.000
_cell.angle_alpha   90.00
_cell.angle_beta   90.00
_cell.angle_gamma   90.00
#
_symmetry.space_group_name_H-M   'P 1'
#
loop_
_entity.id
_entity.type
_entity.pdbx_description
1 polymer ?
#
loop_
_entity_poly.entity_id
_entity_poly.type
_entity_poly.pdbx_seq_one_letter_code
_entity_poly.pdbx_strand_id
1 'polypeptide(L)' 'PGGVGVPSPPPPQVPVPAGRREQRVGSLRGSSRYSVRVRARPDGLSYGGFWSPWSPPATATTEPGEC' A
#
# COMPACT_ATOMS: atom_id res chain seq x y z
N PRO A 1 1.87 -46.99 -24.07
CA PRO A 1 2.85 -45.95 -23.66
C PRO A 1 2.14 -44.62 -23.35
N GLY A 2 1.60 -44.48 -22.13
CA GLY A 2 0.94 -43.26 -21.67
C GLY A 2 1.97 -42.31 -21.04
N GLY A 3 2.15 -41.13 -21.63
CA GLY A 3 2.95 -40.07 -21.03
C GLY A 3 2.20 -39.47 -19.85
N VAL A 4 2.76 -39.62 -18.65
CA VAL A 4 2.24 -38.99 -17.43
C VAL A 4 2.47 -37.48 -17.58
N GLY A 5 1.40 -36.73 -17.81
CA GLY A 5 1.45 -35.26 -17.84
C GLY A 5 1.85 -34.74 -16.47
N VAL A 6 3.03 -34.12 -16.38
CA VAL A 6 3.52 -33.51 -15.14
C VAL A 6 2.62 -32.31 -14.82
N PRO A 7 2.00 -32.23 -13.63
CA PRO A 7 1.18 -31.07 -13.27
C PRO A 7 2.08 -29.83 -13.13
N SER A 8 1.63 -28.71 -13.69
CA SER A 8 2.35 -27.42 -13.61
C SER A 8 2.42 -26.97 -12.14
N PRO A 9 3.58 -26.50 -11.64
CA PRO A 9 3.66 -26.01 -10.26
C PRO A 9 2.78 -24.78 -10.08
N PRO A 10 2.18 -24.59 -8.89
CA PRO A 10 1.42 -23.39 -8.59
C PRO A 10 2.33 -22.16 -8.75
N PRO A 11 1.77 -21.02 -9.20
CA PRO A 11 2.53 -19.79 -9.28
C PRO A 11 3.11 -19.44 -7.91
N PRO A 12 4.33 -18.86 -7.86
CA PRO A 12 4.93 -18.45 -6.60
C PRO A 12 3.99 -17.49 -5.87
N GLN A 13 3.51 -17.91 -4.71
CA GLN A 13 2.68 -17.07 -3.85
C GLN A 13 3.61 -16.13 -3.10
N VAL A 14 3.63 -14.85 -3.49
CA VAL A 14 4.31 -13.83 -2.69
C VAL A 14 3.52 -13.63 -1.40
N PRO A 15 4.10 -13.90 -0.22
CA PRO A 15 3.40 -13.63 1.04
C PRO A 15 3.15 -12.12 1.13
N VAL A 16 1.91 -11.72 1.39
CA VAL A 16 1.59 -10.31 1.64
C VAL A 16 2.02 -10.00 3.07
N PRO A 17 3.09 -9.23 3.31
CA PRO A 17 3.52 -8.94 4.67
C PRO A 17 2.43 -8.18 5.42
N ALA A 18 2.22 -8.52 6.68
CA ALA A 18 1.33 -7.80 7.58
C ALA A 18 1.91 -6.42 7.92
N GLY A 19 1.87 -5.49 6.96
CA GLY A 19 2.30 -4.11 7.13
C GLY A 19 1.20 -3.21 7.70
N ARG A 20 1.59 -2.04 8.22
CA ARG A 20 0.68 -0.96 8.61
C ARG A 20 -0.10 -0.48 7.38
N ARG A 21 -1.43 -0.50 7.46
CA ARG A 21 -2.34 -0.08 6.36
C ARG A 21 -3.04 1.26 6.63
N GLU A 22 -2.86 1.81 7.83
CA GLU A 22 -3.47 3.06 8.26
C GLU A 22 -2.41 3.97 8.90
N GLN A 23 -2.45 5.24 8.53
CA GLN A 23 -1.65 6.30 9.14
C GLN A 23 -2.55 7.49 9.44
N ARG A 24 -2.58 7.91 10.70
CA ARG A 24 -3.28 9.14 11.11
C ARG A 24 -2.43 10.35 10.75
N VAL A 25 -3.07 11.35 10.14
CA VAL A 25 -2.46 12.64 9.79
C VAL A 25 -3.04 13.70 10.71
N GLY A 26 -2.20 14.31 11.55
CA GLY A 26 -2.59 15.33 12.52
C GLY A 26 -2.33 16.75 12.02
N SER A 27 -2.73 17.73 12.84
CA SER A 27 -2.43 19.16 12.65
C SER A 27 -2.89 19.73 11.30
N LEU A 28 -3.99 19.19 10.75
CA LEU A 28 -4.59 19.72 9.54
C LEU A 28 -5.42 20.98 9.86
N ARG A 29 -5.36 21.98 8.99
CA ARG A 29 -6.21 23.16 9.08
C ARG A 29 -7.65 22.74 8.84
N GLY A 30 -8.57 23.15 9.71
CA GLY A 30 -9.99 22.89 9.52
C GLY A 30 -10.54 23.53 8.23
N SER A 31 -11.64 22.98 7.74
CA SER A 31 -12.35 23.49 6.55
C SER A 31 -11.46 23.64 5.32
N SER A 32 -10.41 22.82 5.20
CA SER A 32 -9.44 22.89 4.11
C SER A 32 -9.39 21.56 3.35
N ARG A 33 -9.31 21.64 2.03
CA ARG A 33 -9.22 20.46 1.16
C ARG A 33 -7.77 20.00 1.05
N TYR A 34 -7.53 18.73 1.39
CA TYR A 34 -6.24 18.07 1.29
C TYR A 34 -6.24 16.99 0.21
N SER A 35 -5.10 16.77 -0.43
CA SER A 35 -4.86 15.64 -1.33
C SER A 35 -3.71 14.79 -0.79
N VAL A 36 -3.95 13.49 -0.63
CA VAL A 36 -3.01 12.52 -0.07
C VAL A 36 -2.72 11.44 -1.10
N ARG A 37 -1.46 10.99 -1.16
CA ARG A 37 -1.00 9.85 -1.96
C ARG A 37 -0.12 8.96 -1.10
N VAL A 38 -0.17 7.66 -1.34
CA VAL A 38 0.64 6.67 -0.63
C VAL A 38 1.56 5.93 -1.59
N ARG A 39 2.72 5.49 -1.09
CA ARG A 39 3.64 4.59 -1.79
C ARG A 39 4.26 3.63 -0.79
N ALA A 40 4.57 2.42 -1.22
CA ALA A 40 5.17 1.39 -0.40
C ALA A 40 6.60 1.11 -0.84
N ARG A 41 7.47 0.74 0.09
CA ARG A 41 8.75 0.11 -0.20
C ARG A 41 8.92 -1.10 0.72
N PRO A 42 9.67 -2.13 0.30
CA PRO A 42 10.11 -3.17 1.20
C PRO A 42 10.78 -2.58 2.46
N ASP A 43 10.61 -3.22 3.61
CA ASP A 43 11.10 -2.74 4.91
C ASP A 43 12.63 -2.60 4.96
N GLY A 44 13.34 -3.19 4.00
CA GLY A 44 14.79 -3.10 3.88
C GLY A 44 15.55 -4.05 4.79
N LEU A 45 14.89 -4.72 5.74
CA LEU A 45 15.49 -5.74 6.61
C LEU A 45 15.33 -7.13 5.99
N SER A 46 14.12 -7.49 5.56
CA SER A 46 13.85 -8.82 4.97
C SER A 46 13.95 -8.83 3.44
N TYR A 47 13.59 -7.71 2.81
CA TYR A 47 13.56 -7.58 1.36
C TYR A 47 14.09 -6.20 0.95
N GLY A 48 14.97 -6.17 -0.04
CA GLY A 48 15.43 -4.95 -0.69
C GLY A 48 14.56 -4.59 -1.90
N GLY A 49 14.49 -3.31 -2.25
CA GLY A 49 13.78 -2.86 -3.45
C GLY A 49 13.54 -1.37 -3.51
N PHE A 50 12.89 -0.95 -4.59
CA PHE A 50 12.52 0.44 -4.84
C PHE A 50 11.15 0.77 -4.24
N TRP A 51 10.85 2.06 -4.19
CA TRP A 51 9.48 2.51 -3.93
C TRP A 51 8.55 2.07 -5.06
N SER A 52 7.31 1.72 -4.71
CA SER A 52 6.22 1.61 -5.67
C SER A 52 5.95 2.94 -6.35
N PRO A 53 5.24 2.95 -7.49
CA PRO A 53 4.55 4.14 -7.96
C PRO A 53 3.66 4.73 -6.86
N TRP A 54 3.38 6.02 -6.96
CA TRP A 54 2.36 6.67 -6.13
C TRP A 54 0.98 6.09 -6.43
N SER A 55 0.16 5.94 -5.40
CA SER A 55 -1.26 5.69 -5.56
C SER A 55 -1.95 6.85 -6.30
N PRO A 56 -3.15 6.62 -6.86
CA PRO A 56 -4.04 7.71 -7.20
C PRO A 56 -4.24 8.65 -5.99
N PRO A 57 -4.43 9.96 -6.23
CA PRO A 57 -4.73 10.91 -5.16
C PRO A 57 -6.10 10.62 -4.54
N ALA A 58 -6.13 10.60 -3.21
CA ALA A 58 -7.37 10.73 -2.44
C ALA A 58 -7.51 12.17 -1.97
N THR A 59 -8.71 12.74 -2.05
CA THR A 59 -8.98 14.10 -1.58
C THR A 59 -10.06 14.10 -0.52
N ALA A 60 -9.84 14.85 0.56
CA ALA A 60 -10.81 15.03 1.62
C ALA A 60 -10.79 16.48 2.12
N THR A 61 -11.93 16.97 2.61
CA THR A 61 -12.02 18.23 3.34
C THR A 61 -12.04 17.90 4.82
N THR A 62 -11.19 18.57 5.59
CA THR A 62 -11.19 18.46 7.04
C THR A 62 -12.41 19.15 7.65
N GLU A 63 -12.92 18.58 8.73
CA GLU A 63 -13.94 19.23 9.54
C GLU A 63 -13.45 20.61 10.01
N PRO A 64 -14.36 21.58 10.23
CA PRO A 64 -14.00 22.83 10.86
C PRO A 64 -13.31 22.53 12.20
N GLY A 65 -12.15 23.14 12.44
CA GLY A 65 -11.54 23.06 13.76
C GLY A 65 -12.51 23.69 14.74
N GLU A 66 -12.93 22.95 15.75
CA GLU A 66 -13.66 23.51 16.88
C GLU A 66 -12.76 24.60 17.50
N CYS A 67 -13.29 25.82 17.60
CA CYS A 67 -12.62 26.96 18.20
C CYS A 67 -12.46 26.75 19.71
#